data_AF-A0A9P4P7R5-F1
#
_entry.id   AF-A0A9P4P7R5-F1
#
_cell.length_a   1.000
_cell.length_b   1.000
_cell.length_c   1.000
_cell.angle_alpha   90.00
_cell.angle_beta   90.00
_cell.angle_gamma   90.00
#
_symmetry.space_group_name_H-M   'P 1'
#
loop_
_entity.id
_entity.type
_entity.pdbx_description
1 polymer ?
#
loop_
_entity_poly.entity_id
_entity_poly.type
_entity_poly.pdbx_seq_one_letter_code
_entity_poly.pdbx_strand_id
1 'polypeptide(L)'
;MATTPAPAALSEQAQANFDLGIWHTLFNWPTLTVAVQNQWGGPDSSDKRDWLAGAVSDLFASNPATDQEDVEVMLLQVLEDEFGVRLEDETEVGVARDIVAIKSEVHEGNFATVDALKARWESRKGKEVSTGSVQVKEVEHEAEWDSVDEETDEDEDDVMRDAPAVAAPPREKPAREVDEDGFTKVAGKKRR
;
A
#
# COMPACT_ATOMS: atom_id res chain seq x y z
N MET A 1 -8.43 -31.53 33.12
CA MET A 1 -8.22 -30.19 32.54
C MET A 1 -6.84 -30.20 31.94
N ALA A 2 -6.74 -30.28 30.61
CA ALA A 2 -5.45 -30.20 29.93
C ALA A 2 -5.05 -28.72 29.90
N THR A 3 -3.99 -28.36 30.62
CA THR A 3 -3.38 -27.04 30.52
C THR A 3 -2.75 -26.94 29.15
N THR A 4 -3.35 -26.16 28.25
CA THR A 4 -2.72 -25.77 26.98
C THR A 4 -1.42 -25.05 27.32
N PRO A 5 -0.25 -25.50 26.84
CA PRO A 5 0.99 -24.78 27.07
C PRO A 5 0.90 -23.42 26.37
N ALA A 6 1.34 -22.36 27.07
CA ALA A 6 1.56 -21.05 26.44
C ALA A 6 2.55 -21.22 25.27
N PRO A 7 2.38 -20.48 24.16
CA PRO A 7 3.31 -20.56 23.04
C PRO A 7 4.73 -20.30 23.56
N ALA A 8 5.62 -21.26 23.36
CA ALA A 8 7.01 -21.12 23.77
C ALA A 8 7.66 -20.03 22.90
N ALA A 9 8.34 -19.09 23.53
CA ALA A 9 9.13 -18.10 22.82
C ALA A 9 10.15 -18.80 21.90
N LEU A 10 10.38 -18.23 20.71
CA LEU A 10 11.36 -18.74 19.77
C LEU A 10 12.75 -18.78 20.43
N SER A 11 13.55 -19.79 20.09
CA SER A 11 14.98 -19.78 20.43
C SER A 11 15.68 -18.60 19.73
N GLU A 12 16.80 -18.14 20.26
CA GLU A 12 17.58 -17.05 19.66
C GLU A 12 17.96 -17.32 18.19
N GLN A 13 18.32 -18.57 17.88
CA GLN A 13 18.61 -18.98 16.50
C GLN A 13 17.37 -18.97 15.61
N ALA A 14 16.20 -19.37 16.15
CA ALA A 14 14.95 -19.33 15.43
C ALA A 14 14.53 -17.87 15.16
N GLN A 15 14.63 -17.00 16.17
CA GLN A 15 14.36 -15.57 16.02
C GLN A 15 15.25 -14.92 14.95
N ALA A 16 16.56 -15.16 14.99
CA ALA A 16 17.48 -14.61 14.00
C ALA A 16 17.17 -15.07 12.56
N ASN A 17 16.75 -16.33 12.38
CA ASN A 17 16.32 -16.84 11.08
C ASN A 17 14.98 -16.24 10.64
N PHE A 18 14.06 -16.00 11.58
CA PHE A 18 12.80 -15.33 11.30
C PHE A 18 13.02 -13.90 10.81
N ASP A 19 13.82 -13.12 11.55
CA ASP A 19 14.18 -11.74 11.19
C ASP A 19 14.82 -11.67 9.80
N LEU A 20 15.74 -12.60 9.52
CA LEU A 20 16.39 -12.71 8.21
C LEU A 20 15.38 -13.07 7.09
N GLY A 21 14.43 -13.94 7.38
CA GLY A 21 13.36 -14.33 6.47
C GLY A 21 12.45 -13.15 6.12
N ILE A 22 12.02 -12.36 7.12
CA ILE A 22 11.24 -11.14 6.91
C ILE A 22 12.02 -10.18 6.01
N TRP A 23 13.28 -9.89 6.38
CA TRP A 23 14.13 -8.96 5.64
C TRP A 23 14.27 -9.37 4.17
N HIS A 24 14.57 -10.64 3.89
CA HIS A 24 14.67 -11.11 2.52
C HIS A 24 13.35 -11.09 1.76
N THR A 25 12.22 -11.35 2.43
CA THR A 25 10.90 -11.29 1.79
C THR A 25 10.60 -9.87 1.34
N LEU A 26 10.80 -8.88 2.23
CA LEU A 26 10.64 -7.46 1.92
C LEU A 26 11.63 -6.98 0.84
N PHE A 27 12.90 -7.40 0.92
CA PHE A 27 13.91 -7.06 -0.08
C PHE A 27 13.58 -7.63 -1.47
N ASN A 28 12.85 -8.75 -1.53
CA ASN A 28 12.43 -9.36 -2.79
C ASN A 28 11.06 -8.87 -3.28
N TRP A 29 10.39 -7.97 -2.56
CA TRP A 29 9.11 -7.41 -2.97
C TRP A 29 9.32 -6.31 -4.03
N PRO A 30 8.83 -6.51 -5.28
CA PRO A 30 9.08 -5.55 -6.35
C PRO A 30 8.55 -4.15 -6.06
N THR A 31 7.37 -4.02 -5.46
CA THR A 31 6.76 -2.71 -5.18
C THR A 31 7.59 -1.90 -4.20
N LEU A 32 8.01 -2.52 -3.09
CA LEU A 32 8.89 -1.87 -2.11
C LEU A 32 10.26 -1.54 -2.72
N THR A 33 10.78 -2.40 -3.59
CA THR A 33 12.02 -2.13 -4.34
C THR A 33 11.88 -0.87 -5.21
N VAL A 34 10.77 -0.73 -5.94
CA VAL A 34 10.49 0.47 -6.74
C VAL A 34 10.40 1.71 -5.85
N ALA A 35 9.71 1.63 -4.71
CA ALA A 35 9.59 2.75 -3.79
C ALA A 35 10.95 3.21 -3.25
N VAL A 36 11.82 2.27 -2.89
CA VAL A 36 13.18 2.55 -2.43
C VAL A 36 14.05 3.14 -3.55
N GLN A 37 14.02 2.56 -4.75
CA GLN A 37 14.79 3.06 -5.90
C GLN A 37 14.41 4.49 -6.30
N ASN A 38 13.11 4.83 -6.20
CA ASN A 38 12.61 6.17 -6.50
C ASN A 38 12.63 7.13 -5.31
N GLN A 39 13.13 6.69 -4.15
CA GLN A 39 13.25 7.49 -2.93
C GLN A 39 11.91 8.07 -2.46
N TRP A 40 10.81 7.32 -2.63
CA TRP A 40 9.49 7.78 -2.21
C TRP A 40 9.35 7.88 -0.68
N GLY A 41 10.17 7.14 0.07
CA GLY A 41 10.32 7.31 1.51
C GLY A 41 11.42 8.32 1.91
N GLY A 42 11.92 9.12 0.96
CA GLY A 42 13.01 10.06 1.16
C GLY A 42 14.41 9.42 1.04
N PRO A 43 15.48 10.15 1.43
CA PRO A 43 16.87 9.69 1.29
C PRO A 43 17.17 8.40 2.04
N ASP A 44 16.44 8.15 3.13
CA ASP A 44 16.62 7.01 4.02
C ASP A 44 15.67 5.85 3.66
N SER A 45 15.12 5.81 2.45
CA SER A 45 14.15 4.78 2.02
C SER A 45 14.67 3.34 2.21
N SER A 46 15.98 3.11 2.01
CA SER A 46 16.58 1.79 2.26
C SER A 46 16.56 1.43 3.75
N ASP A 47 16.85 2.39 4.61
CA ASP A 47 16.85 2.20 6.07
C ASP A 47 15.43 1.98 6.58
N LYS A 48 14.43 2.64 5.97
CA LYS A 48 13.00 2.40 6.26
C LYS A 48 12.57 0.96 5.93
N ARG A 49 13.07 0.36 4.85
CA ARG A 49 12.82 -1.07 4.56
C ARG A 49 13.38 -1.96 5.67
N ASP A 50 14.59 -1.66 6.12
CA ASP A 50 15.26 -2.44 7.15
C ASP A 50 14.56 -2.28 8.52
N TRP A 51 14.09 -1.05 8.82
CA TRP A 51 13.21 -0.77 9.96
C TRP A 51 11.90 -1.54 9.88
N LEU A 52 11.24 -1.59 8.72
CA LEU A 52 10.00 -2.33 8.52
C LEU A 52 10.17 -3.82 8.83
N ALA A 53 11.30 -4.43 8.46
CA ALA A 53 11.58 -5.81 8.80
C ALA A 53 11.59 -6.04 10.32
N GLY A 54 12.20 -5.12 11.08
CA GLY A 54 12.18 -5.13 12.53
C GLY A 54 10.78 -4.93 13.10
N ALA A 55 10.03 -3.96 12.55
CA ALA A 55 8.67 -3.66 13.00
C ALA A 55 7.71 -4.86 12.81
N VAL A 56 7.81 -5.59 11.70
CA VAL A 56 7.05 -6.83 11.49
C VAL A 56 7.45 -7.90 12.50
N SER A 57 8.75 -8.04 12.82
CA SER A 57 9.20 -8.97 13.85
C SER A 57 8.62 -8.62 15.23
N ASP A 58 8.64 -7.32 15.59
CA ASP A 58 8.08 -6.80 16.83
C ASP A 58 6.56 -7.01 16.92
N LEU A 59 5.84 -6.95 15.79
CA LEU A 59 4.40 -7.27 15.73
C LEU A 59 4.14 -8.70 16.21
N PHE A 60 4.92 -9.68 15.74
CA PHE A 60 4.79 -11.07 16.16
C PHE A 60 5.22 -11.32 17.60
N ALA A 61 6.24 -10.59 18.07
CA ALA A 61 6.68 -10.66 19.47
C ALA A 61 5.62 -10.09 20.43
N SER A 62 4.96 -9.00 20.03
CA SER A 62 3.95 -8.31 20.82
C SER A 62 2.60 -9.03 20.80
N ASN A 63 2.22 -9.61 19.66
CA ASN A 63 1.01 -10.39 19.49
C ASN A 63 1.33 -11.76 18.84
N PRO A 64 1.48 -12.83 19.64
CA PRO A 64 1.75 -14.17 19.09
C PRO A 64 0.64 -14.69 18.17
N ALA A 65 -0.59 -14.18 18.33
CA ALA A 65 -1.76 -14.55 17.54
C ALA A 65 -1.87 -13.77 16.22
N THR A 66 -0.92 -12.89 15.90
CA THR A 66 -0.83 -12.20 14.61
C THR A 66 -0.97 -13.20 13.46
N ASP A 67 -1.95 -12.95 12.61
CA ASP A 67 -2.23 -13.72 11.41
C ASP A 67 -1.76 -13.01 10.13
N GLN A 68 -2.20 -13.50 8.97
CA GLN A 68 -1.81 -12.93 7.69
C GLN A 68 -2.42 -11.55 7.45
N GLU A 69 -3.68 -11.36 7.85
CA GLU A 69 -4.41 -10.10 7.62
C GLU A 69 -3.78 -8.98 8.47
N ASP A 70 -3.35 -9.29 9.69
CA ASP A 70 -2.62 -8.33 10.54
C ASP A 70 -1.32 -7.83 9.87
N VAL A 71 -0.55 -8.73 9.25
CA VAL A 71 0.68 -8.37 8.54
C VAL A 71 0.36 -7.55 7.29
N GLU A 72 -0.66 -7.95 6.53
CA GLU A 72 -1.12 -7.23 5.35
C GLU A 72 -1.48 -5.77 5.66
N VAL A 73 -2.32 -5.57 6.69
CA VAL A 73 -2.72 -4.23 7.14
C VAL A 73 -1.50 -3.40 7.51
N MET A 74 -0.54 -3.99 8.23
CA MET A 74 0.70 -3.29 8.59
C MET A 74 1.52 -2.89 7.35
N LEU A 75 1.67 -3.78 6.37
CA LEU A 75 2.43 -3.50 5.14
C LEU A 75 1.77 -2.39 4.32
N LEU A 76 0.44 -2.39 4.22
CA LEU A 76 -0.34 -1.35 3.54
C LEU A 76 -0.18 0.01 4.22
N GLN A 77 -0.36 0.05 5.54
CA GLN A 77 -0.21 1.28 6.33
C GLN A 77 1.19 1.87 6.19
N VAL A 78 2.24 1.05 6.32
CA VAL A 78 3.62 1.54 6.20
C VAL A 78 3.91 2.01 4.78
N LEU A 79 3.44 1.33 3.75
CA LEU A 79 3.64 1.79 2.38
C LEU A 79 2.96 3.14 2.13
N GLU A 80 1.77 3.37 2.67
CA GLU A 80 1.07 4.65 2.56
C GLU A 80 1.77 5.75 3.36
N ASP A 81 2.06 5.51 4.65
CA ASP A 81 2.59 6.54 5.56
C ASP A 81 4.08 6.84 5.32
N GLU A 82 4.90 5.82 5.10
CA GLU A 82 6.36 5.97 5.03
C GLU A 82 6.88 6.16 3.61
N PHE A 83 6.14 5.67 2.60
CA PHE A 83 6.54 5.72 1.20
C PHE A 83 5.53 6.45 0.30
N GLY A 84 4.36 6.88 0.79
CA GLY A 84 3.35 7.52 -0.06
C GLY A 84 2.81 6.60 -1.16
N VAL A 85 2.86 5.29 -0.96
CA VAL A 85 2.44 4.28 -1.93
C VAL A 85 1.11 3.67 -1.52
N ARG A 86 0.12 3.77 -2.41
CA ARG A 86 -1.12 3.03 -2.31
C ARG A 86 -1.07 1.81 -3.22
N LEU A 87 -1.24 0.62 -2.65
CA LEU A 87 -1.28 -0.63 -3.40
C LEU A 87 -2.68 -0.92 -3.94
N GLU A 88 -2.73 -1.41 -5.19
CA GLU A 88 -3.95 -1.86 -5.87
C GLU A 88 -3.75 -3.23 -6.56
N ASP A 89 -2.58 -3.86 -6.36
CA ASP A 89 -2.18 -5.09 -7.06
C ASP A 89 -2.20 -6.35 -6.17
N GLU A 90 -2.60 -6.21 -4.91
CA GLU A 90 -2.72 -7.29 -3.91
C GLU A 90 -1.39 -8.06 -3.68
N THR A 91 -0.24 -7.47 -4.02
CA THR A 91 1.06 -8.13 -3.86
C THR A 91 1.46 -8.29 -2.39
N GLU A 92 0.96 -7.45 -1.52
CA GLU A 92 1.08 -7.51 -0.06
C GLU A 92 0.54 -8.83 0.51
N VAL A 93 -0.51 -9.41 -0.09
CA VAL A 93 -1.12 -10.66 0.35
C VAL A 93 -0.12 -11.82 0.23
N GLY A 94 0.62 -11.86 -0.88
CA GLY A 94 1.66 -12.86 -1.12
C GLY A 94 2.83 -12.71 -0.15
N VAL A 95 3.25 -11.47 0.10
CA VAL A 95 4.34 -11.15 1.03
C VAL A 95 3.96 -11.52 2.48
N ALA A 96 2.76 -11.16 2.92
CA ALA A 96 2.25 -11.50 4.24
C ALA A 96 2.15 -13.02 4.45
N ARG A 97 1.64 -13.74 3.44
CA ARG A 97 1.58 -15.20 3.45
C ARG A 97 2.96 -15.83 3.61
N ASP A 98 3.95 -15.36 2.85
CA ASP A 98 5.32 -15.87 2.92
C ASP A 98 5.93 -15.62 4.31
N ILE A 99 5.71 -14.45 4.91
CA ILE A 99 6.19 -14.13 6.27
C ILE A 99 5.56 -15.07 7.31
N VAL A 100 4.24 -15.29 7.25
CA VAL A 100 3.55 -16.19 8.19
C VAL A 100 4.02 -17.65 7.99
N ALA A 101 4.25 -18.09 6.75
CA ALA A 101 4.79 -19.41 6.48
C ALA A 101 6.19 -19.59 7.07
N ILE A 102 7.08 -18.59 6.91
CA ILE A 102 8.42 -18.61 7.52
C ILE A 102 8.33 -18.69 9.05
N LYS A 103 7.40 -17.98 9.69
CA LYS A 103 7.17 -18.07 11.14
C LYS A 103 6.86 -19.50 11.57
N SER A 104 5.95 -20.17 10.85
CA SER A 104 5.59 -21.57 11.14
C SER A 104 6.77 -22.52 10.95
N GLU A 105 7.50 -22.41 9.85
CA GLU A 105 8.67 -23.24 9.56
C GLU A 105 9.76 -23.08 10.61
N VAL A 106 10.07 -21.83 10.98
CA VAL A 106 11.06 -21.50 12.01
C VAL A 106 10.69 -22.09 13.37
N HIS A 107 9.40 -22.06 13.73
CA HIS A 107 8.90 -22.66 14.96
C HIS A 107 9.04 -24.20 14.95
N GLU A 108 8.98 -24.82 13.78
CA GLU A 108 9.23 -26.26 13.58
C GLU A 108 10.73 -26.60 13.47
N GLY A 109 11.61 -25.60 13.47
CA GLY A 109 13.06 -25.77 13.27
C GLY A 109 13.45 -26.03 11.82
N ASN A 110 12.56 -25.72 10.87
CA ASN A 110 12.83 -25.75 9.44
C ASN A 110 13.29 -24.37 8.97
N PHE A 111 14.47 -24.30 8.37
CA PHE A 111 15.07 -23.05 7.87
C PHE A 111 15.25 -23.04 6.35
N ALA A 112 14.71 -24.03 5.64
CA ALA A 112 14.95 -24.22 4.21
C ALA A 112 14.53 -23.02 3.36
N THR A 113 13.40 -22.39 3.68
CA THR A 113 12.92 -21.20 2.95
C THR A 113 13.82 -20.00 3.19
N VAL A 114 14.26 -19.77 4.44
CA VAL A 114 15.19 -18.68 4.80
C VAL A 114 16.52 -18.88 4.09
N ASP A 115 17.05 -20.10 4.09
CA ASP A 115 18.29 -20.44 3.40
C ASP A 115 18.17 -20.25 1.88
N ALA A 116 17.03 -20.61 1.28
CA ALA A 116 16.77 -20.39 -0.14
C ALA A 116 16.69 -18.89 -0.49
N LEU A 117 16.02 -18.09 0.35
CA LEU A 117 15.95 -16.64 0.22
C LEU A 117 17.34 -15.99 0.30
N LYS A 118 18.15 -16.43 1.27
CA LYS A 118 19.54 -16.00 1.42
C LYS A 118 20.39 -16.37 0.21
N ALA A 119 20.35 -17.63 -0.23
CA ALA A 119 21.08 -18.09 -1.41
C ALA A 119 20.66 -17.30 -2.67
N ARG A 120 19.37 -16.98 -2.81
CA ARG A 120 18.87 -16.14 -3.90
C ARG A 120 19.45 -14.72 -3.83
N TRP A 121 19.54 -14.12 -2.65
CA TRP A 121 20.16 -12.81 -2.46
C TRP A 121 21.67 -12.83 -2.77
N GLU A 122 22.39 -13.84 -2.29
CA GLU A 122 23.82 -14.04 -2.56
C GLU A 122 24.11 -14.27 -4.05
N SER A 123 23.26 -15.02 -4.75
CA SER A 123 23.39 -15.25 -6.20
C SER A 123 23.30 -13.96 -7.02
N ARG A 124 22.54 -12.97 -6.51
CA ARG A 124 22.45 -11.64 -7.09
C ARG A 124 23.49 -10.66 -6.55
N LYS A 125 24.38 -11.09 -5.66
CA LYS A 125 25.38 -10.26 -4.98
C LYS A 125 24.74 -9.07 -4.27
N GLY A 126 23.59 -9.30 -3.64
CA GLY A 126 22.81 -8.27 -2.96
C GLY A 126 22.13 -7.26 -3.88
N LYS A 127 22.05 -7.52 -5.18
CA LYS A 127 21.24 -6.71 -6.09
C LYS A 127 19.75 -6.99 -5.90
N GLU A 128 18.98 -5.93 -6.02
CA GLU A 128 17.52 -5.93 -5.96
C GLU A 128 16.90 -6.81 -7.05
N VAL A 129 15.62 -7.15 -6.84
CA VAL A 129 14.84 -7.96 -7.80
C VAL A 129 14.50 -7.16 -9.05
N SER A 130 14.12 -7.86 -10.12
CA SER A 130 13.58 -7.20 -11.31
C SER A 130 12.19 -6.62 -10.99
N THR A 131 12.00 -5.34 -11.32
CA THR A 131 10.79 -4.57 -11.02
C THR A 131 9.87 -4.38 -12.23
N GLY A 132 10.12 -5.08 -13.34
CA GLY A 132 9.39 -4.88 -14.60
C GLY A 132 7.89 -5.22 -14.57
N SER A 133 7.40 -5.85 -13.50
CA SER A 133 5.97 -6.12 -13.29
C SER A 133 5.23 -5.00 -12.56
N VAL A 134 5.93 -4.05 -11.95
CA VAL A 134 5.32 -2.97 -11.14
C VAL A 134 4.82 -1.87 -12.07
N GLN A 135 3.54 -1.54 -11.97
CA GLN A 135 2.92 -0.42 -12.68
C GLN A 135 2.71 0.74 -11.73
N VAL A 136 3.25 1.91 -12.06
CA VAL A 136 3.18 3.11 -11.23
C VAL A 136 2.27 4.13 -11.89
N LYS A 137 1.31 4.65 -11.13
CA LYS A 137 0.42 5.74 -11.54
C LYS A 137 0.55 6.88 -10.53
N GLU A 138 1.05 8.03 -10.98
CA GLU A 138 1.06 9.24 -10.17
C GLU A 138 -0.36 9.81 -10.10
N VAL A 139 -0.82 10.09 -8.88
CA VAL A 139 -2.11 10.74 -8.63
C VAL A 139 -1.83 11.93 -7.72
N GLU A 140 -2.05 13.15 -8.22
CA GLU A 140 -2.09 14.34 -7.38
C GLU A 140 -3.37 14.29 -6.55
N HIS A 141 -3.22 14.03 -5.26
CA HIS A 141 -4.30 14.26 -4.31
C HIS A 141 -4.25 15.73 -3.89
N GLU A 142 -5.11 16.55 -4.51
CA GLU A 142 -5.49 17.82 -3.93
C GLU A 142 -6.24 17.49 -2.64
N ALA A 143 -5.55 17.61 -1.52
CA ALA A 143 -6.15 17.41 -0.22
C ALA A 143 -7.11 18.60 0.05
N GLU A 144 -8.32 18.54 -0.52
CA GLU A 144 -9.49 19.25 -0.03
C GLU A 144 -9.83 18.64 1.34
N TRP A 145 -9.01 18.97 2.34
CA TRP A 145 -9.44 18.93 3.72
C TRP A 145 -10.51 20.00 3.84
N ASP A 146 -11.76 19.57 3.63
CA ASP A 146 -12.96 20.34 3.90
C ASP A 146 -12.84 20.89 5.32
N SER A 147 -12.47 22.17 5.41
CA SER A 147 -12.46 22.90 6.65
C SER A 147 -13.88 22.83 7.17
N VAL A 148 -14.10 22.05 8.23
CA VAL A 148 -15.33 22.08 9.02
C VAL A 148 -15.59 23.54 9.37
N ASP A 149 -16.47 24.17 8.61
CA ASP A 149 -16.99 25.50 8.85
C ASP A 149 -17.77 25.41 10.16
N GLU A 150 -17.21 26.01 11.19
CA GLU A 150 -17.73 26.02 12.54
C GLU A 150 -19.05 26.81 12.50
N GLU A 151 -20.17 26.08 12.47
CA GLU A 151 -21.52 26.66 12.45
C GLU A 151 -21.65 27.66 13.60
N THR A 152 -21.70 28.95 13.22
CA THR A 152 -22.08 30.03 14.11
C THR A 152 -23.56 30.30 13.88
N ASP A 153 -24.38 29.68 14.73
CA ASP A 153 -25.76 30.06 14.99
C ASP A 153 -25.82 31.54 15.45
N GLU A 154 -26.38 32.43 14.62
CA GLU A 154 -27.10 33.61 15.10
C GLU A 154 -28.35 33.85 14.22
N ASP A 155 -29.49 33.87 14.92
CA ASP A 155 -30.86 34.01 14.43
C ASP A 155 -31.10 35.26 13.56
N GLU A 156 -32.06 35.19 12.62
CA GLU A 156 -33.25 36.09 12.61
C GLU A 156 -34.16 35.81 11.39
N ASP A 157 -35.46 35.74 11.70
CA ASP A 157 -36.61 35.55 10.80
C ASP A 157 -36.63 36.52 9.60
N ASP A 158 -37.10 36.08 8.41
CA ASP A 158 -38.40 36.53 7.85
C ASP A 158 -38.69 36.08 6.39
N VAL A 159 -39.98 35.80 6.18
CA VAL A 159 -40.80 35.86 4.94
C VAL A 159 -40.62 34.88 3.75
N MET A 160 -41.41 33.81 3.82
CA MET A 160 -42.33 33.29 2.78
C MET A 160 -42.27 33.93 1.37
N ARG A 161 -41.84 33.14 0.37
CA ARG A 161 -42.43 33.22 -0.98
C ARG A 161 -42.49 31.85 -1.68
N ASP A 162 -43.70 31.31 -1.65
CA ASP A 162 -44.22 30.24 -2.49
C ASP A 162 -44.14 30.61 -3.99
N ALA A 163 -43.55 29.75 -4.83
CA ALA A 163 -43.89 29.51 -6.24
C ALA A 163 -42.96 28.48 -6.92
N PRO A 164 -43.47 27.68 -7.88
CA PRO A 164 -43.02 26.32 -8.13
C PRO A 164 -41.87 26.17 -9.14
N ALA A 165 -41.23 25.00 -9.06
CA ALA A 165 -40.17 24.51 -9.92
C ALA A 165 -40.50 24.60 -11.42
N VAL A 166 -39.52 25.09 -12.18
CA VAL A 166 -39.42 24.84 -13.62
C VAL A 166 -38.10 24.12 -13.87
N ALA A 167 -38.21 22.80 -14.03
CA ALA A 167 -37.13 21.97 -14.54
C ALA A 167 -36.76 22.47 -15.95
N ALA A 168 -35.55 22.99 -16.11
CA ALA A 168 -34.98 23.16 -17.44
C ALA A 168 -34.73 21.76 -18.03
N PRO A 169 -35.14 21.47 -19.27
CA PRO A 169 -34.81 20.19 -19.90
C PRO A 169 -33.29 20.05 -20.03
N PRO A 170 -32.74 18.83 -19.92
CA PRO A 170 -31.32 18.58 -20.12
C PRO A 170 -30.89 19.13 -21.50
N ARG A 171 -29.91 20.04 -21.51
CA ARG A 171 -29.26 20.44 -22.76
C ARG A 171 -28.49 19.25 -23.29
N GLU A 172 -29.06 18.57 -24.29
CA GLU A 172 -28.35 17.57 -25.09
C GLU A 172 -27.09 18.20 -25.69
N LYS A 173 -25.93 17.62 -25.37
CA LYS A 173 -24.67 17.96 -26.04
C LYS A 173 -24.82 17.50 -27.50
N PRO A 174 -24.68 18.38 -28.51
CA PRO A 174 -24.72 17.92 -29.89
C PRO A 174 -23.61 16.89 -30.11
N ALA A 175 -24.00 15.73 -30.64
CA ALA A 175 -23.09 14.65 -30.99
C ALA A 175 -22.01 15.21 -31.93
N ARG A 176 -20.75 14.84 -31.67
CA ARG A 176 -19.63 15.23 -32.54
C ARG A 176 -19.84 14.54 -33.89
N GLU A 177 -20.11 15.33 -34.92
CA GLU A 177 -20.10 14.85 -36.31
C GLU A 177 -18.68 14.35 -36.62
N VAL A 178 -18.58 13.06 -36.94
CA VAL A 178 -17.34 12.41 -37.40
C VAL A 178 -17.52 12.23 -38.91
N ASP A 179 -16.64 12.84 -39.70
CA ASP A 179 -16.62 12.70 -41.16
C ASP A 179 -16.27 11.23 -41.55
N GLU A 180 -16.58 10.82 -42.78
CA GLU A 180 -16.35 9.45 -43.33
C GLU A 180 -14.87 9.00 -43.35
N ASP A 181 -13.92 9.86 -42.95
CA ASP A 181 -12.49 9.56 -42.79
C ASP A 181 -12.03 9.49 -41.31
N GLY A 182 -12.95 9.48 -40.34
CA GLY A 182 -12.65 9.18 -38.92
C GLY A 182 -11.89 10.26 -38.14
N PHE A 183 -11.80 11.49 -38.66
CA PHE A 183 -11.12 12.61 -37.99
C PHE A 183 -12.11 13.61 -37.37
N THR A 184 -11.95 13.92 -36.07
CA THR A 184 -12.73 14.97 -35.39
C THR A 184 -12.15 16.37 -35.63
N LYS A 185 -12.93 17.28 -36.22
CA LYS A 185 -12.54 18.69 -36.46
C LYS A 185 -12.36 19.46 -35.14
N VAL A 186 -11.18 20.03 -34.93
CA VAL A 186 -10.90 20.99 -33.83
C VAL A 186 -11.33 22.41 -34.23
N ALA A 187 -12.33 22.96 -33.56
CA ALA A 187 -12.77 24.34 -33.77
C ALA A 187 -11.75 25.34 -33.19
N GLY A 188 -10.98 26.01 -34.05
CA GLY A 188 -10.05 27.06 -33.65
C GLY A 188 -10.77 28.36 -33.25
N LYS A 189 -10.50 28.86 -32.04
CA LYS A 189 -11.10 30.07 -31.46
C LYS A 189 -10.39 31.33 -31.98
N LYS A 190 -11.09 32.16 -32.77
CA LYS A 190 -10.60 33.45 -33.29
C LYS A 190 -10.78 34.56 -32.25
N ARG A 191 -9.69 35.19 -31.80
CA ARG A 191 -9.69 36.40 -30.98
C ARG A 191 -10.01 37.62 -31.85
N ARG A 192 -10.94 38.46 -31.39
CA ARG A 192 -11.04 39.88 -31.71
C ARG A 192 -11.30 40.62 -30.42
#